data_AF-A0A8S9NFN9-F1
#
_entry.id   AF-A0A8S9NFN9-F1
#
_cell.length_a   1.000
_cell.length_b   1.000
_cell.length_c   1.000
_cell.angle_alpha   90.00
_cell.angle_beta   90.00
_cell.angle_gamma   90.00
#
_symmetry.space_group_name_H-M   'P 1'
#
loop_
_entity.id
_entity.type
_entity.pdbx_description
1 polymer ?
#
loop_
_entity_poly.entity_id
_entity_poly.type
_entity_poly.pdbx_seq_one_letter_code
_entity_poly.pdbx_strand_id
1 'polypeptide(L)'
;VSREKSDKEIMREIQAIMRQVASSITYLPCLDEPCVFDVLAYTDTDVAVPFTWVESDPKLIANPQMVKLHAFDTKIHKVDTLVSYKNDEWDEEE
;
A
#
# COMPACT_ATOMS: atom_id res chain seq x y z
N VAL A 1 -5.69 8.82 31.26
CA VAL A 1 -4.47 8.11 30.80
C VAL A 1 -4.91 7.17 29.70
N SER A 2 -4.53 7.41 28.44
CA SER A 2 -4.87 6.49 27.35
C SER A 2 -4.20 5.15 27.64
N ARG A 3 -4.97 4.07 27.72
CA ARG A 3 -4.37 2.72 27.77
C ARG A 3 -3.56 2.53 26.50
N GLU A 4 -2.26 2.35 26.66
CA GLU A 4 -1.39 1.94 25.58
C GLU A 4 -1.86 0.58 25.07
N LYS A 5 -1.89 0.45 23.74
CA LYS A 5 -2.23 -0.81 23.10
C LYS A 5 -1.07 -1.77 23.28
N SER A 6 -1.35 -3.03 23.61
CA SER A 6 -0.27 -3.99 23.83
C SER A 6 0.42 -4.38 22.52
N ASP A 7 1.73 -4.66 22.58
CA ASP A 7 2.49 -5.17 21.42
C ASP A 7 1.83 -6.40 20.81
N LYS A 8 1.25 -7.27 21.64
CA LYS A 8 0.54 -8.46 21.19
C LYS A 8 -0.68 -8.12 20.33
N GLU A 9 -1.41 -7.07 20.66
CA GLU A 9 -2.55 -6.60 19.87
C GLU A 9 -2.08 -5.93 18.58
N ILE A 10 -1.04 -5.10 18.65
CA ILE A 10 -0.44 -4.45 17.46
C ILE A 10 0.06 -5.51 16.47
N MET A 11 0.83 -6.49 16.95
CA MET A 11 1.35 -7.58 16.12
C MET A 11 0.23 -8.41 15.49
N ARG A 12 -0.87 -8.66 16.23
CA ARG A 12 -2.03 -9.38 15.69
C ARG A 12 -2.68 -8.63 14.53
N GLU A 13 -2.79 -7.31 14.63
CA GLU A 13 -3.35 -6.48 13.55
C GLU A 13 -2.42 -6.42 12.34
N ILE A 14 -1.11 -6.25 12.56
CA ILE A 14 -0.11 -6.31 11.47
C ILE A 14 -0.19 -7.66 10.74
N GLN A 15 -0.26 -8.77 11.48
CA GLN A 15 -0.42 -10.10 10.90
C GLN A 15 -1.71 -10.24 10.08
N ALA A 16 -2.81 -9.59 10.52
CA ALA A 16 -4.05 -9.60 9.77
C ALA A 16 -3.92 -8.87 8.43
N ILE A 17 -3.20 -7.76 8.40
CA ILE A 17 -2.91 -7.01 7.17
C ILE A 17 -2.03 -7.85 6.24
N MET A 18 -0.97 -8.47 6.75
CA MET A 18 -0.10 -9.33 5.91
C MET A 18 -0.88 -10.48 5.27
N ARG A 19 -1.84 -11.08 5.99
CA ARG A 19 -2.75 -12.09 5.42
C ARG A 19 -3.66 -11.50 4.34
N GLN A 20 -4.16 -10.29 4.54
CA GLN A 20 -4.98 -9.62 3.53
C GLN A 20 -4.19 -9.28 2.26
N VAL A 21 -2.95 -8.83 2.39
CA VAL A 21 -2.03 -8.62 1.26
C VAL A 21 -1.78 -9.93 0.53
N ALA A 22 -1.52 -11.03 1.24
CA ALA A 22 -1.38 -12.34 0.58
C ALA A 22 -2.68 -12.79 -0.11
N SER A 23 -3.84 -12.51 0.50
CA SER A 23 -5.14 -12.84 -0.11
C SER A 23 -5.50 -11.94 -1.29
N SER A 24 -4.87 -10.76 -1.45
CA SER A 24 -5.24 -9.85 -2.53
C SER A 24 -4.98 -10.45 -3.91
N ILE A 25 -3.99 -11.33 -4.00
CA ILE A 25 -3.61 -12.05 -5.21
C ILE A 25 -4.81 -12.77 -5.85
N THR A 26 -5.83 -13.18 -5.09
CA THR A 26 -6.97 -13.94 -5.64
C THR A 26 -7.94 -13.10 -6.47
N TYR A 27 -7.90 -11.77 -6.36
CA TYR A 27 -8.78 -10.85 -7.08
C TYR A 27 -8.02 -9.80 -7.90
N LEU A 28 -6.69 -9.85 -7.91
CA LEU A 28 -5.86 -9.00 -8.77
C LEU A 28 -5.64 -9.70 -10.13
N PRO A 29 -5.48 -8.93 -11.22
CA PRO A 29 -5.12 -9.47 -12.52
C PRO A 29 -3.81 -10.29 -12.45
N CYS A 30 -3.73 -11.33 -13.27
CA CYS A 30 -2.52 -12.12 -13.41
C CYS A 30 -1.42 -11.29 -14.10
N LEU A 31 -0.20 -11.36 -13.57
CA LEU A 31 0.98 -10.76 -14.18
C LEU A 31 1.74 -11.85 -14.93
N ASP A 32 1.68 -11.83 -16.26
CA ASP A 32 2.30 -12.85 -17.11
C ASP A 32 3.76 -12.52 -17.49
N GLU A 33 4.22 -11.30 -17.20
CA GLU A 33 5.56 -10.82 -17.52
C GLU A 33 6.41 -10.55 -16.27
N PRO A 34 7.76 -10.69 -16.35
CA PRO A 34 8.65 -10.28 -15.28
C PRO A 34 8.47 -8.79 -14.94
N CYS A 35 8.13 -8.51 -13.69
CA CYS A 35 7.93 -7.17 -13.19
C CYS A 35 9.12 -6.68 -12.35
N VAL A 36 9.35 -5.37 -12.35
CA VAL A 36 10.20 -4.68 -11.37
C VAL A 36 9.29 -3.92 -10.39
N PHE A 37 9.84 -3.52 -9.24
CA PHE A 37 9.10 -2.72 -8.27
C PHE A 37 9.90 -1.50 -7.86
N ASP A 38 9.18 -0.41 -7.64
CA ASP A 38 9.70 0.83 -7.06
C ASP A 38 9.08 1.05 -5.67
N VAL A 39 9.84 1.68 -4.76
CA VAL A 39 9.34 2.10 -3.45
C VAL A 39 9.35 3.62 -3.39
N LEU A 40 8.17 4.21 -3.22
CA LEU A 40 7.99 5.66 -3.13
C LEU A 40 7.64 6.07 -1.70
N ALA A 41 8.33 7.09 -1.20
CA ALA A 41 8.02 7.72 0.08
C ALA A 41 7.49 9.14 -0.18
N TYR A 42 6.21 9.36 0.12
CA TYR A 42 5.61 10.69 0.08
C TYR A 42 5.85 11.39 1.42
N THR A 43 6.47 12.56 1.37
CA THR A 43 6.85 13.35 2.55
C THR A 43 6.36 14.78 2.44
N ASP A 44 6.50 15.56 3.51
CA ASP A 44 6.26 16.99 3.45
C ASP A 44 7.23 17.68 2.49
N THR A 45 6.79 18.76 1.85
CA THR A 45 7.52 19.41 0.74
C THR A 45 8.85 20.05 1.15
N ASP A 46 9.09 20.24 2.44
CA ASP A 46 10.27 20.88 3.01
C ASP A 46 11.29 19.87 3.60
N VAL A 47 11.05 18.57 3.44
CA VAL A 47 11.96 17.52 3.90
C VAL A 47 13.17 17.41 2.99
N ALA A 48 14.37 17.52 3.56
CA ALA A 48 15.61 17.31 2.82
C ALA A 48 15.74 15.85 2.38
N VAL A 49 15.98 15.63 1.08
CA VAL A 49 16.14 14.29 0.51
C VAL A 49 17.45 13.66 1.02
N PRO A 50 17.41 12.48 1.68
CA PRO A 50 18.61 11.79 2.11
C PRO A 50 19.48 11.36 0.94
N PHE A 51 20.80 11.25 1.13
CA PHE A 51 21.74 10.85 0.07
C PHE A 51 21.45 9.48 -0.57
N THR A 52 20.80 8.57 0.16
CA THR A 52 20.42 7.23 -0.34
C THR A 52 19.11 7.22 -1.12
N TRP A 53 18.44 8.37 -1.23
CA TRP A 53 17.16 8.54 -1.91
C TRP A 53 17.27 9.60 -3.01
N VAL A 54 16.32 9.60 -3.93
CA VAL A 54 16.23 10.57 -5.03
C VAL A 54 14.78 10.99 -5.18
N GLU A 55 14.56 12.23 -5.63
CA GLU A 55 13.24 12.69 -6.04
C GLU A 55 12.72 11.85 -7.22
N SER A 56 11.44 11.51 -7.21
CA SER A 56 10.79 10.68 -8.22
C SER A 56 9.46 11.28 -8.65
N ASP A 57 9.07 11.02 -9.89
CA ASP A 57 7.69 11.18 -10.35
C ASP A 57 6.73 10.27 -9.54
N PRO A 58 5.43 10.64 -9.44
CA PRO A 58 4.45 9.93 -8.60
C PRO A 58 4.01 8.55 -9.12
N LYS A 59 4.48 8.10 -10.29
CA LYS A 59 4.18 6.79 -10.91
C LYS A 59 2.69 6.40 -10.85
N LEU A 60 1.82 7.33 -11.23
CA LEU A 60 0.37 7.14 -11.15
C LEU A 60 -0.13 6.11 -12.18
N ILE A 61 -1.08 5.27 -11.76
CA ILE A 61 -1.79 4.32 -12.63
C ILE A 61 -3.00 5.05 -13.24
N ALA A 62 -3.20 4.93 -14.55
CA ALA A 62 -4.38 5.46 -15.23
C ALA A 62 -5.60 4.57 -14.95
N ASN A 63 -6.76 5.19 -14.68
CA ASN A 63 -8.03 4.51 -14.41
C ASN A 63 -7.93 3.31 -13.44
N PRO A 64 -7.34 3.48 -12.24
CA PRO A 64 -7.10 2.37 -11.35
C PRO A 64 -8.40 1.89 -10.69
N GLN A 65 -8.56 0.58 -10.58
CA GLN A 65 -9.46 -0.02 -9.60
C GLN A 65 -8.78 -0.02 -8.24
N MET A 66 -9.52 0.39 -7.21
CA MET A 66 -9.00 0.58 -5.86
C MET A 66 -9.69 -0.34 -4.86
N VAL A 67 -8.91 -1.11 -4.11
CA VAL A 67 -9.40 -2.00 -3.05
C VAL A 67 -8.76 -1.58 -1.72
N LYS A 68 -9.60 -1.13 -0.79
CA LYS A 68 -9.16 -0.73 0.55
C LYS A 68 -9.03 -1.96 1.44
N LEU A 69 -7.87 -2.13 2.05
CA LEU A 69 -7.56 -3.19 3.00
C LEU A 69 -7.75 -2.67 4.44
N HIS A 70 -7.60 -3.57 5.44
CA HIS A 70 -7.72 -3.16 6.84
C HIS A 70 -6.61 -2.20 7.25
N ALA A 71 -7.01 -1.15 7.95
CA ALA A 71 -6.10 -0.26 8.65
C ALA A 71 -5.77 -0.82 10.05
N PHE A 72 -4.62 -0.45 10.59
CA PHE A 72 -4.29 -0.67 11.99
C PHE A 72 -3.87 0.62 12.69
N ASP A 73 -4.00 0.65 14.01
CA ASP A 73 -3.77 1.84 14.83
C ASP A 73 -3.02 1.48 16.13
N THR A 74 -1.85 2.09 16.30
CA THR A 74 -0.99 1.93 17.48
C THR A 74 -1.34 2.89 18.63
N LYS A 75 -2.32 3.78 18.43
CA LYS A 75 -2.66 4.97 19.24
C LYS A 75 -1.69 6.15 19.10
N ILE A 76 -0.64 5.98 18.32
CA ILE A 76 0.30 7.04 17.93
C ILE A 76 0.19 7.27 16.42
N HIS A 77 0.30 6.18 15.65
CA HIS A 77 0.16 6.18 14.21
C HIS A 77 -0.96 5.24 13.77
N LYS A 78 -1.73 5.70 12.79
CA LYS A 78 -2.70 4.91 12.04
C LYS A 78 -2.17 4.67 10.64
N VAL A 79 -2.17 3.42 10.20
CA VAL A 79 -1.73 3.03 8.86
C VAL A 79 -2.95 2.50 8.11
N ASP A 80 -3.40 3.25 7.11
CA ASP A 80 -4.38 2.79 6.13
C ASP A 80 -3.65 2.05 4.98
N THR A 81 -4.31 1.04 4.42
CA THR A 81 -3.76 0.20 3.36
C THR A 81 -4.73 0.15 2.17
N LEU A 82 -4.18 0.21 0.96
CA LEU A 82 -4.92 0.30 -0.30
C LEU A 82 -4.11 -0.39 -1.39
N VAL A 83 -4.77 -1.15 -2.26
CA VAL A 83 -4.19 -1.62 -3.51
C VAL A 83 -4.90 -0.93 -4.66
N SER A 84 -4.12 -0.34 -5.57
CA SER A 84 -4.61 0.21 -6.83
C SER A 84 -4.04 -0.62 -7.97
N TYR A 85 -4.87 -1.12 -8.86
CA TYR A 85 -4.45 -1.93 -10.00
C TYR A 85 -5.19 -1.53 -11.27
N LYS A 86 -4.55 -1.73 -12.41
CA LYS A 86 -5.15 -1.53 -13.73
C LYS A 86 -6.00 -2.76 -14.06
N ASN A 87 -7.22 -2.57 -14.53
CA ASN A 87 -8.05 -3.68 -15.01
C ASN A 87 -8.00 -3.71 -16.54
N ASP A 88 -7.21 -4.61 -17.11
CA ASP A 88 -7.01 -4.66 -18.56
C ASP A 88 -8.29 -5.03 -19.33
N GLU A 89 -9.24 -5.73 -18.71
CA GLU A 89 -10.53 -6.08 -19.33
C GLU A 89 -11.41 -4.86 -19.65
N TRP A 90 -11.18 -3.71 -19.00
CA TRP A 90 -11.95 -2.48 -19.26
C TRP A 90 -11.34 -1.61 -20.36
N ASP A 91 -10.09 -1.85 -20.74
CA ASP A 91 -9.41 -1.10 -21.80
C ASP A 91 -9.67 -1.71 -23.20
N GLU A 92 -10.25 -2.91 -23.30
CA GLU A 92 -10.64 -3.53 -24.58
C GLU A 92 -12.01 -3.04 -25.12
N GLU A 93 -12.77 -2.28 -24.33
CA GLU A 93 -14.10 -1.76 -24.71
C GLU A 93 -14.10 -0.29 -25.22
N GLU A 94 -12.93 0.37 -25.36
CA GLU A 94 -12.76 1.69 -26.01
C GLU A 94 -12.13 1.63 -27.41
#